data_AF-A0A0G0UMZ8-F1
#
_entry.id   AF-A0A0G0UMZ8-F1
#
_cell.length_a   1.000
_cell.length_b   1.000
_cell.length_c   1.000
_cell.angle_alpha   90.00
_cell.angle_beta   90.00
_cell.angle_gamma   90.00
#
_symmetry.space_group_name_H-M   'P 1'
#
loop_
_entity.id
_entity.type
_entity.pdbx_description
1 polymer ?
#
loop_
_entity_poly.entity_id
_entity_poly.type
_entity_poly.pdbx_seq_one_letter_code
_entity_poly.pdbx_strand_id
1 'polypeptide(L)'
;MRYLLAFFILAILGIGAFFILPQENIIEMINDDTLIFPTSDSPKLKVANADIEPQKPLANPPKEIKAVYLTSWSAGNPEKINYLLKIAKETELNAVVIDIKDFSGYIAYDIKLPEAEKYKAKEIKIPKINFLIKRLHDEGIYAIARITIFQDPVLAKARPELAIHSKNRCQTSIRQPADKCQMSSSTLWLDHKKLAWIDPASKEAWDYNIAIAKDATNRGFDELNFDYIRFASDGNLGDMEFPYWDGKSPKSEVIKNFFKYLREQLPDAKISADFFGLATINNNDLGIGQIIENAYQYFDYVSPMVYPSHYAAGFLGYKNPANYPYEVVKYSMDSAINKLASSTLNFKSKLRPWLQDFDLGADYDAQAVRKQIQAIFDAGSSTPELINGWMLWNPSNNYTVEALLKE
;
A
#
# COMPACT_ATOMS: atom_id res chain seq x y z
N MET A 1 14.49 36.19 22.80
CA MET A 1 13.29 35.54 22.22
C MET A 1 13.33 35.66 20.69
N ARG A 2 14.26 34.95 20.03
CA ARG A 2 14.44 35.00 18.55
C ARG A 2 15.30 33.87 17.96
N TYR A 3 15.43 32.72 18.65
CA TYR A 3 16.31 31.61 18.22
C TYR A 3 15.67 30.21 18.32
N LEU A 4 14.33 30.10 18.33
CA LEU A 4 13.61 28.82 18.45
C LEU A 4 12.91 28.35 17.17
N LEU A 5 12.98 29.11 16.07
CA LEU A 5 12.31 28.75 14.81
C LEU A 5 13.20 28.10 13.74
N ALA A 6 14.53 28.09 13.91
CA ALA A 6 15.45 27.64 12.85
C ALA A 6 15.70 26.12 12.84
N PHE A 7 15.33 25.39 13.90
CA PHE A 7 15.59 23.93 13.99
C PHE A 7 14.48 23.05 13.41
N PHE A 8 13.30 23.59 13.14
CA PHE A 8 12.17 22.81 12.62
C PHE A 8 12.11 22.69 11.09
N ILE A 9 12.86 23.53 10.36
CA ILE A 9 12.80 23.58 8.88
C ILE A 9 13.78 22.58 8.24
N LEU A 10 14.84 22.17 8.95
CA LEU A 10 15.84 21.23 8.43
C LEU A 10 15.43 19.75 8.59
N ALA A 11 14.44 19.43 9.41
CA ALA A 11 13.97 18.06 9.63
C ALA A 11 12.99 17.53 8.56
N ILE A 12 12.46 18.41 7.71
CA ILE A 12 11.46 18.05 6.67
C ILE A 12 12.12 17.79 5.30
N LEU A 13 13.36 18.23 5.08
CA LEU A 13 14.06 18.08 3.80
C LEU A 13 14.75 16.71 3.60
N GLY A 14 14.81 15.86 4.62
CA GLY A 14 15.53 14.58 4.58
C GLY A 14 14.73 13.36 4.08
N ILE A 15 13.42 13.49 3.86
CA ILE A 15 12.53 12.34 3.53
C ILE A 15 12.21 12.28 2.01
N GLY A 16 12.65 13.27 1.22
CA GLY A 16 12.18 13.50 -0.15
C GLY A 16 13.15 13.18 -1.30
N ALA A 17 14.24 12.45 -1.06
CA ALA A 17 15.16 12.07 -2.13
C ALA A 17 15.51 10.58 -2.01
N PHE A 18 15.88 9.97 -3.14
CA PHE A 18 16.37 8.59 -3.30
C PHE A 18 15.31 7.54 -3.65
N PHE A 19 14.90 7.57 -4.93
CA PHE A 19 15.04 6.43 -5.84
C PHE A 19 15.21 7.00 -7.26
N ILE A 20 16.45 7.16 -7.71
CA ILE A 20 16.79 7.33 -9.12
C ILE A 20 17.53 6.05 -9.50
N LEU A 21 16.84 5.11 -10.14
CA LEU A 21 17.50 4.05 -10.90
C LEU A 21 17.57 4.55 -12.35
N PRO A 22 18.76 4.67 -12.95
CA PRO A 22 18.88 5.02 -14.36
C PRO A 22 18.57 3.78 -15.21
N GLN A 23 17.51 3.85 -16.03
CA GLN A 23 17.37 2.98 -17.19
C GLN A 23 18.23 3.55 -18.31
N GLU A 24 19.37 2.94 -18.62
CA GLU A 24 20.00 3.10 -19.92
C GLU A 24 20.62 1.78 -20.44
N ASN A 25 20.27 1.51 -21.71
CA ASN A 25 21.01 0.78 -22.75
C ASN A 25 20.98 -0.75 -22.79
N ILE A 26 20.01 -1.32 -23.54
CA ILE A 26 20.25 -2.46 -24.45
C ILE A 26 19.37 -2.32 -25.73
N ILE A 27 19.92 -1.69 -26.76
CA ILE A 27 19.70 -1.96 -28.19
C ILE A 27 21.12 -1.78 -28.75
N GLU A 28 21.82 -2.77 -29.29
CA GLU A 28 21.58 -3.43 -30.57
C GLU A 28 22.68 -4.51 -30.71
N MET A 29 22.35 -5.73 -31.12
CA MET A 29 23.20 -6.58 -31.95
C MET A 29 22.49 -7.92 -32.18
N ILE A 30 22.08 -8.16 -33.43
CA ILE A 30 22.33 -9.35 -34.26
C ILE A 30 21.31 -9.29 -35.42
N ASN A 31 21.76 -8.75 -36.54
CA ASN A 31 21.36 -9.20 -37.87
C ASN A 31 22.51 -10.08 -38.35
N ASP A 32 22.30 -11.39 -38.50
CA ASP A 32 22.65 -12.08 -39.76
C ASP A 32 22.04 -13.50 -39.82
N ASP A 33 21.36 -13.73 -40.93
CA ASP A 33 21.21 -14.94 -41.74
C ASP A 33 20.90 -16.35 -41.16
N THR A 34 19.69 -16.78 -41.56
CA THR A 34 19.34 -18.08 -42.14
C THR A 34 19.73 -19.37 -41.40
N LEU A 35 18.73 -19.97 -40.73
CA LEU A 35 18.60 -21.43 -40.68
C LEU A 35 17.14 -21.84 -40.87
N ILE A 36 16.88 -22.48 -42.01
CA ILE A 36 15.63 -23.14 -42.36
C ILE A 36 15.57 -24.48 -41.60
N PHE A 37 14.53 -24.70 -40.81
CA PHE A 37 14.17 -26.02 -40.29
C PHE A 37 12.70 -26.34 -40.61
N PRO A 38 12.36 -27.62 -40.83
CA PRO A 38 11.14 -28.03 -41.51
C PRO A 38 9.90 -27.85 -40.63
N THR A 39 8.80 -27.44 -41.26
CA THR A 39 7.46 -27.35 -40.67
C THR A 39 6.97 -28.75 -40.26
N SER A 40 6.95 -29.04 -38.96
CA SER A 40 6.10 -30.11 -38.42
C SER A 40 4.75 -29.51 -38.03
N ASP A 41 3.72 -29.81 -38.83
CA ASP A 41 2.32 -29.58 -38.49
C ASP A 41 1.97 -30.40 -37.24
N SER A 42 2.04 -29.75 -36.08
CA SER A 42 1.36 -30.19 -34.88
C SER A 42 0.05 -29.41 -34.77
N PRO A 43 -1.09 -30.04 -34.39
CA PRO A 43 -2.35 -29.34 -34.27
C PRO A 43 -2.17 -28.20 -33.27
N LYS A 44 -2.40 -26.96 -33.69
CA LYS A 44 -2.57 -25.82 -32.78
C LYS A 44 -3.80 -26.10 -31.92
N LEU A 45 -3.60 -26.79 -30.81
CA LEU A 45 -4.48 -26.73 -29.66
C LEU A 45 -4.57 -25.24 -29.30
N LYS A 46 -5.72 -24.64 -29.62
CA LYS A 46 -6.13 -23.36 -29.04
C LYS A 46 -6.23 -23.60 -27.53
N VAL A 47 -5.12 -23.41 -26.82
CA VAL A 47 -5.14 -23.34 -25.37
C VAL A 47 -6.04 -22.16 -25.04
N ALA A 48 -7.16 -22.42 -24.37
CA ALA A 48 -8.11 -21.39 -23.99
C ALA A 48 -7.38 -20.30 -23.21
N ASN A 49 -7.28 -19.11 -23.79
CA ASN A 49 -6.55 -17.97 -23.25
C ASN A 49 -7.38 -17.19 -22.20
N ALA A 50 -8.44 -17.82 -21.69
CA ALA A 50 -9.32 -17.24 -20.67
C ALA A 50 -8.80 -17.58 -19.27
N ASP A 51 -9.02 -16.68 -18.32
CA ASP A 51 -8.88 -16.97 -16.89
C ASP A 51 -9.97 -17.96 -16.46
N ILE A 52 -9.77 -18.62 -15.33
CA ILE A 52 -10.79 -19.48 -14.73
C ILE A 52 -11.87 -18.64 -14.04
N GLU A 53 -12.97 -19.28 -13.63
CA GLU A 53 -14.02 -18.61 -12.85
C GLU A 53 -13.49 -18.03 -11.53
N PRO A 54 -14.17 -17.01 -10.95
CA PRO A 54 -13.87 -16.51 -9.62
C PRO A 54 -13.77 -17.61 -8.55
N GLN A 55 -12.86 -17.43 -7.60
CA GLN A 55 -12.67 -18.36 -6.49
C GLN A 55 -13.52 -17.93 -5.28
N LYS A 56 -13.72 -18.87 -4.35
CA LYS A 56 -14.23 -18.53 -3.02
C LYS A 56 -13.05 -18.14 -2.12
N PRO A 57 -13.27 -17.33 -1.08
CA PRO A 57 -12.27 -17.14 -0.04
C PRO A 57 -11.80 -18.48 0.55
N LEU A 58 -10.57 -18.51 1.03
CA LEU A 58 -9.91 -19.63 1.66
C LEU A 58 -10.79 -20.20 2.78
N ALA A 59 -11.11 -21.49 2.68
CA ALA A 59 -12.09 -22.11 3.57
C ALA A 59 -11.66 -22.14 5.05
N ASN A 60 -10.36 -22.28 5.30
CA ASN A 60 -9.77 -22.38 6.63
C ASN A 60 -8.61 -21.38 6.77
N PRO A 61 -8.88 -20.07 6.90
CA PRO A 61 -7.83 -19.08 6.95
C PRO A 61 -6.99 -19.23 8.24
N PRO A 62 -5.67 -18.97 8.19
CA PRO A 62 -4.83 -19.01 9.38
C PRO A 62 -5.30 -18.01 10.44
N LYS A 63 -5.19 -18.38 11.73
CA LYS A 63 -5.59 -17.49 12.83
C LYS A 63 -4.68 -16.26 12.94
N GLU A 64 -3.40 -16.44 12.67
CA GLU A 64 -2.39 -15.38 12.60
C GLU A 64 -1.84 -15.33 11.19
N ILE A 65 -1.74 -14.12 10.65
CA ILE A 65 -1.30 -13.89 9.28
C ILE A 65 0.15 -13.43 9.31
N LYS A 66 1.01 -14.20 8.64
CA LYS A 66 2.43 -13.92 8.46
C LYS A 66 2.65 -13.80 6.97
N ALA A 67 2.72 -12.57 6.49
CA ALA A 67 2.65 -12.27 5.06
C ALA A 67 3.95 -11.68 4.52
N VAL A 68 4.12 -11.81 3.21
CA VAL A 68 5.08 -11.03 2.42
C VAL A 68 4.36 -10.25 1.34
N TYR A 69 4.95 -9.14 0.92
CA TYR A 69 4.43 -8.32 -0.17
C TYR A 69 4.88 -8.79 -1.55
N LEU A 70 4.02 -8.69 -2.56
CA LEU A 70 4.38 -8.79 -3.97
C LEU A 70 3.85 -7.57 -4.73
N THR A 71 4.72 -7.00 -5.56
CA THR A 71 4.28 -6.07 -6.60
C THR A 71 3.35 -6.79 -7.59
N SER A 72 2.53 -6.03 -8.30
CA SER A 72 1.71 -6.51 -9.42
C SER A 72 2.52 -7.33 -10.44
N TRP A 73 3.77 -6.92 -10.71
CA TRP A 73 4.68 -7.60 -11.64
C TRP A 73 5.15 -8.96 -11.11
N SER A 74 5.56 -9.02 -9.85
CA SER A 74 5.95 -10.28 -9.21
C SER A 74 4.78 -11.24 -9.09
N ALA A 75 3.58 -10.74 -8.79
CA ALA A 75 2.37 -11.55 -8.74
C ALA A 75 1.99 -12.16 -10.11
N GLY A 76 2.31 -11.46 -11.20
CA GLY A 76 2.17 -11.96 -12.56
C GLY A 76 3.30 -12.89 -13.04
N ASN A 77 4.38 -13.03 -12.27
CA ASN A 77 5.55 -13.80 -12.65
C ASN A 77 5.51 -15.21 -12.02
N PRO A 78 5.42 -16.30 -12.82
CA PRO A 78 5.37 -17.66 -12.30
C PRO A 78 6.54 -18.07 -11.40
N GLU A 79 7.75 -17.57 -11.67
CA GLU A 79 8.95 -17.88 -10.87
C GLU A 79 8.89 -17.22 -9.50
N LYS A 80 8.42 -15.97 -9.41
CA LYS A 80 8.22 -15.28 -8.14
C LYS A 80 7.12 -15.94 -7.30
N ILE A 81 6.05 -16.41 -7.93
CA ILE A 81 5.03 -17.22 -7.24
C ILE A 81 5.59 -18.57 -6.78
N ASN A 82 6.38 -19.27 -7.62
CA ASN A 82 7.06 -20.51 -7.20
C ASN A 82 7.97 -20.27 -5.98
N TYR A 83 8.73 -19.18 -5.99
CA TYR A 83 9.60 -18.78 -4.89
C TYR A 83 8.81 -18.52 -3.60
N LEU A 84 7.71 -17.77 -3.69
CA LEU A 84 6.80 -17.54 -2.56
C LEU A 84 6.28 -18.85 -1.96
N LEU A 85 5.72 -19.73 -2.81
CA LEU A 85 5.14 -21.00 -2.36
C LEU A 85 6.19 -21.92 -1.74
N LYS A 86 7.42 -21.91 -2.28
CA LYS A 86 8.54 -22.65 -1.70
C LYS A 86 8.84 -22.15 -0.29
N ILE A 87 8.96 -20.84 -0.08
CA ILE A 87 9.23 -20.28 1.25
C ILE A 87 8.09 -20.59 2.21
N ALA A 88 6.84 -20.45 1.77
CA ALA A 88 5.68 -20.76 2.60
C ALA A 88 5.61 -22.23 3.03
N LYS A 89 6.13 -23.15 2.19
CA LYS A 89 6.22 -24.57 2.54
C LYS A 89 7.33 -24.89 3.53
N GLU A 90 8.41 -24.09 3.54
CA GLU A 90 9.61 -24.33 4.35
C GLU A 90 9.62 -23.53 5.66
N THR A 91 8.66 -22.62 5.85
CA THR A 91 8.66 -21.64 6.94
C THR A 91 7.26 -21.33 7.47
N GLU A 92 7.17 -20.51 8.52
CA GLU A 92 5.93 -20.02 9.12
C GLU A 92 5.09 -19.06 8.24
N LEU A 93 5.54 -18.77 7.03
CA LEU A 93 4.86 -17.85 6.11
C LEU A 93 3.57 -18.49 5.58
N ASN A 94 2.45 -17.79 5.69
CA ASN A 94 1.12 -18.34 5.35
C ASN A 94 0.21 -17.39 4.55
N ALA A 95 0.74 -16.24 4.13
CA ALA A 95 -0.04 -15.23 3.45
C ALA A 95 0.79 -14.40 2.46
N VAL A 96 0.11 -13.72 1.54
CA VAL A 96 0.72 -12.78 0.61
C VAL A 96 -0.16 -11.56 0.41
N VAL A 97 0.46 -10.38 0.41
CA VAL A 97 -0.17 -9.11 0.02
C VAL A 97 0.21 -8.80 -1.42
N ILE A 98 -0.77 -8.63 -2.29
CA ILE A 98 -0.57 -8.41 -3.72
C ILE A 98 -1.13 -7.06 -4.11
N ASP A 99 -0.32 -6.23 -4.76
CA ASP A 99 -0.85 -5.04 -5.41
C ASP A 99 -1.78 -5.43 -6.56
N ILE A 100 -3.06 -5.12 -6.39
CA ILE A 100 -4.03 -5.19 -7.48
C ILE A 100 -4.29 -3.81 -8.09
N LYS A 101 -3.99 -2.76 -7.32
CA LYS A 101 -3.89 -1.36 -7.77
C LYS A 101 -2.80 -0.66 -6.96
N ASP A 102 -1.70 -0.34 -7.63
CA ASP A 102 -0.52 0.27 -7.01
C ASP A 102 -0.58 1.82 -7.02
N PHE A 103 0.48 2.45 -6.51
CA PHE A 103 0.62 3.92 -6.41
C PHE A 103 0.58 4.68 -7.75
N SER A 104 0.71 3.97 -8.88
CA SER A 104 0.56 4.59 -10.20
C SER A 104 -0.91 4.81 -10.57
N GLY A 105 -1.84 4.15 -9.87
CA GLY A 105 -3.27 4.19 -10.13
C GLY A 105 -3.77 3.12 -11.10
N TYR A 106 -2.86 2.33 -11.71
CA TYR A 106 -3.26 1.25 -12.61
C TYR A 106 -3.74 0.00 -11.87
N ILE A 107 -4.78 -0.62 -12.41
CA ILE A 107 -5.33 -1.91 -11.99
C ILE A 107 -4.60 -3.02 -12.74
N ALA A 108 -4.07 -3.98 -11.97
CA ALA A 108 -3.10 -4.97 -12.44
C ALA A 108 -3.68 -6.14 -13.23
N TYR A 109 -5.00 -6.28 -13.31
CA TYR A 109 -5.68 -7.41 -13.97
C TYR A 109 -6.84 -6.92 -14.83
N ASP A 110 -7.40 -7.82 -15.64
CA ASP A 110 -8.53 -7.52 -16.53
C ASP A 110 -9.86 -7.43 -15.76
N ILE A 111 -10.02 -6.35 -14.99
CA ILE A 111 -11.25 -5.99 -14.29
C ILE A 111 -12.37 -5.64 -15.27
N LYS A 112 -13.61 -6.03 -14.96
CA LYS A 112 -14.80 -5.75 -15.78
C LYS A 112 -15.63 -4.60 -15.22
N LEU A 113 -14.96 -3.48 -14.95
CA LEU A 113 -15.55 -2.25 -14.42
C LEU A 113 -15.62 -1.18 -15.53
N PRO A 114 -16.81 -0.66 -15.91
CA PRO A 114 -16.93 0.34 -16.97
C PRO A 114 -16.09 1.60 -16.75
N GLU A 115 -15.98 2.06 -15.50
CA GLU A 115 -15.18 3.20 -15.10
C GLU A 115 -13.68 2.95 -15.36
N ALA A 116 -13.18 1.75 -15.07
CA ALA A 116 -11.78 1.40 -15.32
C ALA A 116 -11.44 1.43 -16.82
N GLU A 117 -12.36 0.99 -17.68
CA GLU A 117 -12.22 1.11 -19.14
C GLU A 117 -12.25 2.56 -19.59
N LYS A 118 -13.25 3.32 -19.12
CA LYS A 118 -13.43 4.75 -19.43
C LYS A 118 -12.20 5.57 -19.06
N TYR A 119 -11.59 5.29 -17.91
CA TYR A 119 -10.41 6.00 -17.42
C TYR A 119 -9.09 5.44 -17.97
N LYS A 120 -9.14 4.36 -18.76
CA LYS A 120 -7.96 3.63 -19.25
C LYS A 120 -7.04 3.22 -18.10
N ALA A 121 -7.65 2.75 -17.02
CA ALA A 121 -6.98 2.48 -15.75
C ALA A 121 -6.41 1.07 -15.63
N LYS A 122 -6.41 0.27 -16.70
CA LYS A 122 -5.88 -1.10 -16.68
C LYS A 122 -4.45 -1.13 -17.21
N GLU A 123 -3.56 -1.78 -16.47
CA GLU A 123 -2.25 -2.21 -16.93
C GLU A 123 -2.09 -3.68 -16.52
N ILE A 124 -2.40 -4.61 -17.43
CA ILE A 124 -2.51 -6.02 -17.10
C ILE A 124 -1.12 -6.60 -16.83
N LYS A 125 -0.77 -6.68 -15.55
CA LYS A 125 0.45 -7.27 -15.00
C LYS A 125 0.19 -8.69 -14.48
N ILE A 126 -1.05 -8.99 -14.09
CA ILE A 126 -1.52 -10.31 -13.62
C ILE A 126 -2.59 -10.83 -14.60
N PRO A 127 -2.21 -11.59 -15.64
CA PRO A 127 -3.14 -11.97 -16.71
C PRO A 127 -4.24 -12.93 -16.28
N LYS A 128 -3.97 -13.78 -15.27
CA LYS A 128 -4.89 -14.82 -14.78
C LYS A 128 -5.04 -14.72 -13.25
N ILE A 129 -5.75 -13.70 -12.81
CA ILE A 129 -5.92 -13.38 -11.39
C ILE A 129 -6.69 -14.47 -10.63
N ASN A 130 -7.72 -15.05 -11.23
CA ASN A 130 -8.51 -16.09 -10.58
C ASN A 130 -7.69 -17.39 -10.46
N PHE A 131 -6.90 -17.71 -11.48
CA PHE A 131 -5.93 -18.81 -11.41
C PHE A 131 -4.86 -18.58 -10.33
N LEU A 132 -4.36 -17.36 -10.19
CA LEU A 132 -3.40 -17.01 -9.13
C LEU A 132 -4.01 -17.21 -7.73
N ILE A 133 -5.23 -16.70 -7.50
CA ILE A 133 -5.94 -16.87 -6.23
C ILE A 133 -6.13 -18.37 -5.94
N LYS A 134 -6.63 -19.14 -6.92
CA LYS A 134 -6.82 -20.58 -6.76
C LYS A 134 -5.52 -21.27 -6.34
N ARG A 135 -4.42 -20.93 -7.01
CA ARG A 135 -3.12 -21.52 -6.76
C ARG A 135 -2.60 -21.20 -5.36
N LEU A 136 -2.82 -19.99 -4.86
CA LEU A 136 -2.49 -19.62 -3.48
C LEU A 136 -3.35 -20.42 -2.49
N HIS A 137 -4.65 -20.51 -2.74
CA HIS A 137 -5.59 -21.22 -1.87
C HIS A 137 -5.39 -22.73 -1.83
N ASP A 138 -5.04 -23.35 -2.96
CA ASP A 138 -4.71 -24.78 -3.04
C ASP A 138 -3.52 -25.14 -2.12
N GLU A 139 -2.62 -24.18 -1.89
CA GLU A 139 -1.45 -24.28 -0.99
C GLU A 139 -1.73 -23.68 0.40
N GLY A 140 -2.98 -23.32 0.71
CA GLY A 140 -3.39 -22.78 2.01
C GLY A 140 -2.92 -21.34 2.28
N ILE A 141 -2.48 -20.60 1.26
CA ILE A 141 -1.97 -19.23 1.39
C ILE A 141 -3.11 -18.22 1.38
N TYR A 142 -3.18 -17.40 2.41
CA TYR A 142 -4.14 -16.31 2.54
C TYR A 142 -3.76 -15.14 1.61
N ALA A 143 -4.66 -14.78 0.69
CA ALA A 143 -4.44 -13.78 -0.35
C ALA A 143 -5.07 -12.43 0.03
N ILE A 144 -4.23 -11.40 0.14
CA ILE A 144 -4.62 -10.04 0.51
C ILE A 144 -4.48 -9.13 -0.71
N ALA A 145 -5.58 -8.50 -1.14
CA ALA A 145 -5.57 -7.55 -2.25
C ALA A 145 -5.26 -6.14 -1.75
N ARG A 146 -4.09 -5.61 -2.08
CA ARG A 146 -3.71 -4.22 -1.74
C ARG A 146 -4.17 -3.24 -2.81
N ILE A 147 -4.82 -2.18 -2.33
CA ILE A 147 -5.45 -1.13 -3.16
C ILE A 147 -4.99 0.24 -2.65
N THR A 148 -4.24 0.95 -3.49
CA THR A 148 -3.90 2.36 -3.24
C THR A 148 -5.07 3.28 -3.62
N ILE A 149 -5.45 4.20 -2.72
CA ILE A 149 -6.66 5.02 -2.85
C ILE A 149 -6.39 6.44 -3.38
N PHE A 150 -5.75 7.32 -2.59
CA PHE A 150 -5.70 8.75 -2.94
C PHE A 150 -4.45 9.19 -3.71
N GLN A 151 -3.35 8.43 -3.70
CA GLN A 151 -2.25 8.65 -4.66
C GLN A 151 -2.60 7.90 -5.95
N ASP A 152 -3.38 8.53 -6.83
CA ASP A 152 -3.90 7.91 -8.05
C ASP A 152 -3.75 8.84 -9.27
N PRO A 153 -2.56 8.85 -9.91
CA PRO A 153 -2.29 9.63 -11.11
C PRO A 153 -3.23 9.33 -12.28
N VAL A 154 -3.63 8.07 -12.44
CA VAL A 154 -4.51 7.61 -13.53
C VAL A 154 -5.90 8.22 -13.38
N LEU A 155 -6.51 8.09 -12.20
CA LEU A 155 -7.80 8.69 -11.93
C LEU A 155 -7.73 10.21 -11.97
N ALA A 156 -6.68 10.82 -11.40
CA ALA A 156 -6.50 12.27 -11.40
C ALA A 156 -6.39 12.83 -12.82
N LYS A 157 -5.75 12.10 -13.74
CA LYS A 157 -5.67 12.51 -15.15
C LYS A 157 -7.01 12.35 -15.87
N ALA A 158 -7.74 11.27 -15.62
CA ALA A 158 -9.00 10.95 -16.28
C ALA A 158 -10.20 11.76 -15.75
N ARG A 159 -10.16 12.14 -14.47
CA ARG A 159 -11.17 12.89 -13.72
C ARG A 159 -10.51 14.02 -12.91
N PRO A 160 -9.92 15.03 -13.58
CA PRO A 160 -9.17 16.09 -12.90
C PRO A 160 -9.99 16.84 -11.87
N GLU A 161 -11.30 16.97 -12.05
CA GLU A 161 -12.19 17.60 -11.08
C GLU A 161 -12.24 16.89 -9.72
N LEU A 162 -11.79 15.64 -9.62
CA LEU A 162 -11.69 14.86 -8.36
C LEU A 162 -10.33 15.03 -7.66
N ALA A 163 -9.38 15.72 -8.29
CA ALA A 163 -7.98 15.72 -7.90
C ALA A 163 -7.53 17.01 -7.22
N ILE A 164 -6.41 16.92 -6.51
CA ILE A 164 -5.73 18.07 -5.93
C ILE A 164 -5.10 18.89 -7.09
N HIS A 165 -5.31 20.20 -7.06
CA HIS A 165 -4.79 21.14 -8.04
C HIS A 165 -3.74 22.08 -7.45
N SER A 166 -2.88 22.63 -8.31
CA SER A 166 -1.85 23.60 -7.92
C SER A 166 -2.43 25.00 -8.03
N LYS A 167 -2.47 25.75 -6.93
CA LYS A 167 -2.91 27.16 -6.92
C LYS A 167 -2.16 27.98 -7.96
N ASN A 168 -0.85 27.80 -8.05
CA ASN A 168 -0.01 28.50 -9.01
C ASN A 168 -0.40 28.17 -10.47
N ARG A 169 -0.68 26.91 -10.79
CA ARG A 169 -1.12 26.50 -12.15
C ARG A 169 -2.57 26.90 -12.44
N CYS A 170 -3.40 27.01 -11.42
CA CYS A 170 -4.77 27.50 -11.52
C CYS A 170 -4.81 29.01 -11.84
N GLN A 171 -3.88 29.79 -11.30
CA GLN A 171 -3.81 31.25 -11.47
C GLN A 171 -3.29 31.72 -12.83
N THR A 172 -2.58 30.88 -13.60
CA THR A 172 -1.97 31.28 -14.89
C THR A 172 -2.92 31.21 -16.08
N SER A 173 -4.22 30.92 -15.89
CA SER A 173 -5.20 30.93 -16.98
C SER A 173 -5.69 32.36 -17.27
N ILE A 174 -5.02 33.03 -18.23
CA ILE A 174 -5.14 34.47 -18.57
C ILE A 174 -6.57 34.91 -19.00
N ARG A 175 -7.56 34.02 -19.11
CA ARG A 175 -8.81 34.30 -19.87
C ARG A 175 -10.12 34.22 -19.10
N GLN A 176 -10.15 34.01 -17.79
CA GLN A 176 -11.42 33.95 -17.03
C GLN A 176 -11.29 34.57 -15.62
N PRO A 177 -12.41 34.93 -14.97
CA PRO A 177 -12.38 35.56 -13.64
C PRO A 177 -11.53 34.74 -12.66
N ALA A 178 -10.80 35.43 -11.78
CA ALA A 178 -9.79 34.89 -10.87
C ALA A 178 -10.30 33.89 -9.81
N ASP A 179 -11.57 33.47 -9.90
CA ASP A 179 -12.29 32.89 -8.78
C ASP A 179 -12.47 31.37 -8.87
N LYS A 180 -12.14 30.71 -10.00
CA LYS A 180 -12.22 29.24 -10.12
C LYS A 180 -11.10 28.66 -10.99
N CYS A 181 -10.32 27.73 -10.42
CA CYS A 181 -9.34 26.95 -11.17
C CYS A 181 -10.01 26.20 -12.34
N GLN A 182 -9.44 26.29 -13.55
CA GLN A 182 -9.82 25.39 -14.65
C GLN A 182 -9.20 24.01 -14.40
N MET A 183 -9.97 23.15 -13.74
CA MET A 183 -9.56 21.78 -13.39
C MET A 183 -9.31 20.98 -14.67
N SER A 184 -8.04 20.61 -14.87
CA SER A 184 -7.57 19.85 -16.03
C SER A 184 -6.30 19.11 -15.65
N SER A 185 -5.89 18.13 -16.46
CA SER A 185 -4.66 17.37 -16.18
C SER A 185 -3.42 18.28 -16.07
N SER A 186 -3.40 19.44 -16.74
CA SER A 186 -2.30 20.40 -16.67
C SER A 186 -2.27 21.22 -15.38
N THR A 187 -3.37 21.31 -14.62
CA THR A 187 -3.43 22.06 -13.36
C THR A 187 -3.28 21.18 -12.13
N LEU A 188 -3.16 19.85 -12.29
CA LEU A 188 -2.97 18.91 -11.18
C LEU A 188 -1.78 19.32 -10.32
N TRP A 189 -1.92 19.24 -8.99
CA TRP A 189 -0.81 19.30 -8.06
C TRP A 189 -0.08 17.96 -8.05
N LEU A 190 1.25 18.00 -7.92
CA LEU A 190 2.10 16.82 -7.96
C LEU A 190 3.04 16.81 -6.76
N ASP A 191 3.26 15.63 -6.19
CA ASP A 191 4.23 15.43 -5.12
C ASP A 191 5.70 15.48 -5.63
N HIS A 192 6.68 15.20 -4.76
CA HIS A 192 8.08 15.22 -5.17
C HIS A 192 8.41 14.16 -6.24
N LYS A 193 7.66 13.05 -6.27
CA LYS A 193 7.77 11.98 -7.28
C LYS A 193 6.97 12.25 -8.56
N LYS A 194 6.38 13.44 -8.69
CA LYS A 194 5.55 13.85 -9.83
C LYS A 194 4.26 13.04 -9.97
N LEU A 195 3.76 12.48 -8.87
CA LEU A 195 2.51 11.74 -8.84
C LEU A 195 1.37 12.68 -8.43
N ALA A 196 0.24 12.55 -9.11
CA ALA A 196 -0.97 13.30 -8.79
C ALA A 196 -1.78 12.58 -7.72
N TRP A 197 -2.57 13.36 -6.99
CA TRP A 197 -3.37 12.90 -5.87
C TRP A 197 -4.82 13.30 -6.03
N ILE A 198 -5.71 12.44 -5.57
CA ILE A 198 -7.14 12.67 -5.45
C ILE A 198 -7.42 13.47 -4.18
N ASP A 199 -8.40 14.37 -4.23
CA ASP A 199 -8.92 15.01 -3.04
C ASP A 199 -9.59 13.95 -2.13
N PRO A 200 -9.10 13.74 -0.89
CA PRO A 200 -9.66 12.72 -0.01
C PRO A 200 -11.13 12.93 0.37
N ALA A 201 -11.71 14.11 0.15
CA ALA A 201 -13.14 14.37 0.36
C ALA A 201 -14.03 14.02 -0.86
N SER A 202 -13.45 13.54 -1.96
CA SER A 202 -14.17 13.19 -3.18
C SER A 202 -14.93 11.85 -3.04
N LYS A 203 -16.25 11.92 -2.82
CA LYS A 203 -17.09 10.71 -2.72
C LYS A 203 -17.11 9.87 -4.00
N GLU A 204 -17.07 10.49 -5.18
CA GLU A 204 -16.99 9.75 -6.44
C GLU A 204 -15.70 8.92 -6.55
N ALA A 205 -14.59 9.44 -6.02
CA ALA A 205 -13.34 8.67 -5.95
C ALA A 205 -13.42 7.54 -4.91
N TRP A 206 -14.17 7.73 -3.82
CA TRP A 206 -14.45 6.66 -2.87
C TRP A 206 -15.24 5.53 -3.57
N ASP A 207 -16.31 5.87 -4.27
CA ASP A 207 -17.17 4.92 -4.98
C ASP A 207 -16.39 4.12 -6.03
N TYR A 208 -15.54 4.77 -6.82
CA TYR A 208 -14.67 4.11 -7.80
C TYR A 208 -13.77 3.06 -7.16
N ASN A 209 -13.08 3.40 -6.07
CA ASN A 209 -12.18 2.45 -5.40
C ASN A 209 -12.95 1.35 -4.66
N ILE A 210 -14.14 1.64 -4.14
CA ILE A 210 -15.03 0.62 -3.56
C ILE A 210 -15.51 -0.37 -4.64
N ALA A 211 -15.77 0.08 -5.87
CA ALA A 211 -16.13 -0.82 -6.96
C ALA A 211 -14.98 -1.79 -7.30
N ILE A 212 -13.73 -1.31 -7.30
CA ILE A 212 -12.53 -2.15 -7.47
C ILE A 212 -12.41 -3.15 -6.32
N ALA A 213 -12.60 -2.70 -5.08
CA ALA A 213 -12.57 -3.55 -3.89
C ALA A 213 -13.64 -4.65 -3.94
N LYS A 214 -14.87 -4.34 -4.37
CA LYS A 214 -15.95 -5.32 -4.53
C LYS A 214 -15.62 -6.36 -5.62
N ASP A 215 -15.00 -5.96 -6.73
CA ASP A 215 -14.52 -6.90 -7.75
C ASP A 215 -13.46 -7.85 -7.19
N ALA A 216 -12.50 -7.33 -6.41
CA ALA A 216 -11.47 -8.15 -5.75
C ALA A 216 -12.07 -9.17 -4.77
N THR A 217 -13.02 -8.75 -3.92
CA THR A 217 -13.76 -9.67 -3.05
C THR A 217 -14.49 -10.75 -3.85
N ASN A 218 -15.18 -10.37 -4.93
CA ASN A 218 -15.92 -11.31 -5.78
C ASN A 218 -15.04 -12.34 -6.48
N ARG A 219 -13.74 -12.04 -6.66
CA ARG A 219 -12.74 -12.96 -7.22
C ARG A 219 -12.22 -13.99 -6.23
N GLY A 220 -12.49 -13.80 -4.95
CA GLY A 220 -12.08 -14.71 -3.88
C GLY A 220 -10.86 -14.27 -3.11
N PHE A 221 -10.42 -13.01 -3.20
CA PHE A 221 -9.44 -12.50 -2.24
C PHE A 221 -9.99 -12.57 -0.81
N ASP A 222 -9.13 -12.93 0.13
CA ASP A 222 -9.52 -13.17 1.53
C ASP A 222 -9.65 -11.88 2.33
N GLU A 223 -8.84 -10.88 1.98
CA GLU A 223 -8.78 -9.58 2.64
C GLU A 223 -8.50 -8.46 1.63
N LEU A 224 -9.06 -7.28 1.89
CA LEU A 224 -8.74 -6.04 1.18
C LEU A 224 -7.89 -5.16 2.07
N ASN A 225 -6.66 -4.87 1.63
CA ASN A 225 -5.75 -3.97 2.33
C ASN A 225 -5.73 -2.60 1.62
N PHE A 226 -5.99 -1.54 2.37
CA PHE A 226 -6.11 -0.19 1.84
C PHE A 226 -4.88 0.64 2.21
N ASP A 227 -4.16 1.11 1.21
CA ASP A 227 -3.03 2.04 1.39
C ASP A 227 -3.33 3.41 0.77
N TYR A 228 -2.51 4.40 1.15
CA TYR A 228 -2.61 5.79 0.77
C TYR A 228 -3.97 6.39 1.11
N ILE A 229 -4.55 5.95 2.22
CA ILE A 229 -5.83 6.42 2.77
C ILE A 229 -5.63 7.66 3.64
N ARG A 230 -5.00 8.69 3.07
CA ARG A 230 -4.53 9.90 3.74
C ARG A 230 -4.43 11.07 2.75
N PHE A 231 -4.25 12.28 3.27
CA PHE A 231 -3.80 13.43 2.47
C PHE A 231 -2.33 13.28 2.05
N ALA A 232 -1.95 13.98 0.98
CA ALA A 232 -0.56 14.06 0.51
C ALA A 232 0.38 14.58 1.61
N SER A 233 1.59 14.03 1.64
CA SER A 233 2.56 14.21 2.74
C SER A 233 3.83 14.97 2.36
N ASP A 234 4.11 15.10 1.07
CA ASP A 234 5.32 15.71 0.51
C ASP A 234 4.96 16.62 -0.68
N GLY A 235 5.91 17.17 -1.43
CA GLY A 235 5.62 18.22 -2.41
C GLY A 235 5.41 19.61 -1.79
N ASN A 236 5.01 20.58 -2.61
CA ASN A 236 4.68 21.92 -2.13
C ASN A 236 3.28 21.94 -1.53
N LEU A 237 3.13 21.52 -0.27
CA LEU A 237 1.83 21.38 0.39
C LEU A 237 1.03 22.70 0.46
N GLY A 238 1.71 23.86 0.49
CA GLY A 238 1.05 25.17 0.49
C GLY A 238 0.37 25.53 -0.85
N ASP A 239 0.83 24.91 -1.94
CA ASP A 239 0.31 25.09 -3.30
C ASP A 239 -0.90 24.20 -3.60
N MET A 240 -1.32 23.33 -2.67
CA MET A 240 -2.50 22.48 -2.89
C MET A 240 -3.80 23.28 -2.83
N GLU A 241 -4.67 23.04 -3.80
CA GLU A 241 -6.06 23.48 -3.91
C GLU A 241 -6.95 22.24 -4.03
N PHE A 242 -8.03 22.20 -3.25
CA PHE A 242 -8.88 21.03 -3.08
C PHE A 242 -10.29 21.33 -3.64
N PRO A 243 -10.78 20.57 -4.63
CA PRO A 243 -12.13 20.77 -5.17
C PRO A 243 -13.27 20.41 -4.20
N TYR A 244 -13.04 19.47 -3.27
CA TYR A 244 -14.06 18.92 -2.38
C TYR A 244 -13.79 19.22 -0.91
N TRP A 245 -12.54 19.14 -0.46
CA TRP A 245 -12.23 19.45 0.93
C TRP A 245 -12.36 20.96 1.17
N ASP A 246 -13.16 21.33 2.16
CA ASP A 246 -13.52 22.72 2.48
C ASP A 246 -12.39 23.56 3.12
N GLY A 247 -11.24 22.94 3.40
CA GLY A 247 -10.11 23.56 4.10
C GLY A 247 -10.36 23.89 5.57
N LYS A 248 -11.51 23.49 6.13
CA LYS A 248 -11.95 23.81 7.50
C LYS A 248 -12.17 22.55 8.33
N SER A 249 -12.80 21.54 7.75
CA SER A 249 -13.02 20.24 8.35
C SER A 249 -11.66 19.60 8.66
N PRO A 250 -11.43 19.11 9.89
CA PRO A 250 -10.18 18.43 10.23
C PRO A 250 -9.89 17.31 9.24
N LYS A 251 -8.64 17.21 8.74
CA LYS A 251 -8.25 16.13 7.82
C LYS A 251 -8.53 14.75 8.40
N SER A 252 -8.31 14.59 9.71
CA SER A 252 -8.64 13.35 10.42
C SER A 252 -10.13 12.98 10.39
N GLU A 253 -11.03 13.95 10.34
CA GLU A 253 -12.47 13.72 10.20
C GLU A 253 -12.83 13.29 8.78
N VAL A 254 -12.23 13.92 7.76
CA VAL A 254 -12.40 13.51 6.35
C VAL A 254 -11.97 12.05 6.15
N ILE A 255 -10.79 11.69 6.65
CA ILE A 255 -10.26 10.33 6.56
C ILE A 255 -11.08 9.34 7.39
N LYS A 256 -11.52 9.72 8.60
CA LYS A 256 -12.44 8.89 9.41
C LYS A 256 -13.77 8.64 8.69
N ASN A 257 -14.33 9.65 8.03
CA ASN A 257 -15.57 9.52 7.27
C ASN A 257 -15.40 8.58 6.09
N PHE A 258 -14.24 8.61 5.43
CA PHE A 258 -13.90 7.61 4.41
C PHE A 258 -13.82 6.19 5.00
N PHE A 259 -13.20 6.00 6.17
CA PHE A 259 -13.15 4.68 6.83
C PHE A 259 -14.53 4.13 7.17
N LYS A 260 -15.39 5.00 7.71
CA LYS A 260 -16.79 4.68 7.97
C LYS A 260 -17.49 4.24 6.69
N TYR A 261 -17.33 5.00 5.61
CA TYR A 261 -17.93 4.70 4.32
C TYR A 261 -17.43 3.37 3.74
N LEU A 262 -16.13 3.08 3.81
CA LEU A 262 -15.56 1.79 3.42
C LEU A 262 -16.24 0.64 4.14
N ARG A 263 -16.34 0.71 5.48
CA ARG A 263 -16.99 -0.35 6.27
C ARG A 263 -18.48 -0.50 5.93
N GLU A 264 -19.21 0.59 5.75
CA GLU A 264 -20.63 0.56 5.35
C GLU A 264 -20.82 -0.11 3.98
N GLN A 265 -19.88 0.08 3.05
CA GLN A 265 -19.94 -0.48 1.70
C GLN A 265 -19.38 -1.90 1.60
N LEU A 266 -18.61 -2.35 2.59
CA LEU A 266 -17.95 -3.64 2.66
C LEU A 266 -18.20 -4.30 4.03
N PRO A 267 -19.47 -4.53 4.42
CA PRO A 267 -19.82 -4.99 5.77
C PRO A 267 -19.23 -6.37 6.09
N ASP A 268 -19.23 -7.27 5.11
CA ASP A 268 -18.82 -8.68 5.29
C ASP A 268 -17.36 -8.94 4.92
N ALA A 269 -16.68 -7.99 4.27
CA ALA A 269 -15.30 -8.16 3.84
C ALA A 269 -14.33 -8.01 5.02
N LYS A 270 -13.28 -8.82 5.02
CA LYS A 270 -12.10 -8.53 5.85
C LYS A 270 -11.34 -7.39 5.24
N ILE A 271 -11.19 -6.31 6.01
CA ILE A 271 -10.49 -5.12 5.54
C ILE A 271 -9.40 -4.70 6.52
N SER A 272 -8.27 -4.28 5.95
CA SER A 272 -7.13 -3.74 6.69
C SER A 272 -6.68 -2.40 6.14
N ALA A 273 -5.98 -1.64 6.98
CA ALA A 273 -5.58 -0.28 6.66
C ALA A 273 -4.11 -0.02 6.97
N ASP A 274 -3.39 0.49 5.98
CA ASP A 274 -1.99 0.86 6.11
C ASP A 274 -1.83 2.26 6.70
N PHE A 275 -0.97 2.37 7.70
CA PHE A 275 -0.72 3.61 8.43
C PHE A 275 0.77 3.92 8.48
N PHE A 276 1.13 5.21 8.52
CA PHE A 276 2.49 5.58 8.88
C PHE A 276 2.85 5.05 10.27
N GLY A 277 4.07 4.55 10.44
CA GLY A 277 4.55 4.07 11.74
C GLY A 277 4.43 5.12 12.85
N LEU A 278 4.61 6.40 12.53
CA LEU A 278 4.43 7.50 13.48
C LEU A 278 3.00 7.64 14.04
N ALA A 279 1.98 7.11 13.35
CA ALA A 279 0.61 7.15 13.85
C ALA A 279 0.42 6.29 15.12
N THR A 280 1.30 5.31 15.35
CA THR A 280 1.26 4.51 16.57
C THR A 280 1.58 5.33 17.82
N ILE A 281 2.45 6.33 17.70
CA ILE A 281 3.00 7.11 18.83
C ILE A 281 2.44 8.52 18.91
N ASN A 282 2.05 9.13 17.79
CA ASN A 282 1.55 10.50 17.77
C ASN A 282 0.05 10.56 18.10
N ASN A 283 -0.36 11.60 18.82
CA ASN A 283 -1.77 11.87 19.12
C ASN A 283 -2.41 12.85 18.11
N ASN A 284 -1.60 13.48 17.26
CA ASN A 284 -2.07 14.30 16.16
C ASN A 284 -2.20 13.48 14.87
N ASP A 285 -2.81 14.07 13.85
CA ASP A 285 -3.10 13.41 12.57
C ASP A 285 -1.92 13.44 11.57
N LEU A 286 -0.72 13.82 12.05
CA LEU A 286 0.51 13.99 11.26
C LEU A 286 0.40 15.02 10.12
N GLY A 287 -0.67 15.85 10.10
CA GLY A 287 -0.98 16.75 8.98
C GLY A 287 -1.52 16.02 7.74
N ILE A 288 -1.72 14.71 7.82
CA ILE A 288 -2.17 13.85 6.71
C ILE A 288 -3.53 13.18 7.00
N GLY A 289 -4.14 13.46 8.15
CA GLY A 289 -5.43 12.91 8.55
C GLY A 289 -5.38 11.52 9.19
N GLN A 290 -4.19 10.98 9.47
CA GLN A 290 -4.05 9.65 10.08
C GLN A 290 -3.99 9.73 11.61
N ILE A 291 -5.11 9.39 12.25
CA ILE A 291 -5.21 9.08 13.69
C ILE A 291 -5.55 7.59 13.78
N ILE A 292 -4.64 6.78 14.33
CA ILE A 292 -4.76 5.31 14.30
C ILE A 292 -6.01 4.80 15.02
N GLU A 293 -6.42 5.49 16.09
CA GLU A 293 -7.60 5.18 16.90
C GLU A 293 -8.90 5.27 16.10
N ASN A 294 -8.96 6.13 15.07
CA ASN A 294 -10.11 6.21 14.18
C ASN A 294 -10.29 4.95 13.33
N ALA A 295 -9.21 4.22 13.03
CA ALA A 295 -9.29 3.01 12.22
C ALA A 295 -9.82 1.80 13.00
N TYR A 296 -9.57 1.73 14.33
CA TYR A 296 -9.98 0.60 15.17
C TYR A 296 -11.50 0.37 15.20
N GLN A 297 -12.31 1.36 14.84
CA GLN A 297 -13.76 1.22 14.75
C GLN A 297 -14.22 0.55 13.44
N TYR A 298 -13.42 0.64 12.38
CA TYR A 298 -13.87 0.35 11.02
C TYR A 298 -13.09 -0.76 10.32
N PHE A 299 -11.87 -1.08 10.75
CA PHE A 299 -11.04 -2.12 10.12
C PHE A 299 -10.87 -3.34 11.00
N ASP A 300 -10.88 -4.54 10.40
CA ASP A 300 -10.55 -5.78 11.11
C ASP A 300 -9.08 -5.77 11.56
N TYR A 301 -8.20 -5.20 10.73
CA TYR A 301 -6.77 -5.10 11.00
C TYR A 301 -6.23 -3.69 10.71
N VAL A 302 -5.33 -3.20 11.55
CA VAL A 302 -4.61 -1.95 11.32
C VAL A 302 -3.12 -2.25 11.22
N SER A 303 -2.50 -1.70 10.18
CA SER A 303 -1.17 -2.11 9.70
C SER A 303 -0.20 -0.94 9.67
N PRO A 304 0.32 -0.52 10.84
CA PRO A 304 1.32 0.54 10.88
C PRO A 304 2.64 0.07 10.26
N MET A 305 3.22 0.91 9.42
CA MET A 305 4.50 0.73 8.76
C MET A 305 5.65 1.16 9.69
N VAL A 306 6.04 0.26 10.59
CA VAL A 306 7.02 0.54 11.66
C VAL A 306 8.46 0.27 11.21
N TYR A 307 8.79 0.67 9.98
CA TYR A 307 10.12 0.50 9.38
C TYR A 307 11.16 1.34 10.14
N PRO A 308 12.16 0.75 10.82
CA PRO A 308 13.07 1.52 11.66
C PRO A 308 13.87 2.58 10.87
N SER A 309 14.13 2.34 9.59
CA SER A 309 14.77 3.30 8.68
C SER A 309 13.98 4.57 8.40
N HIS A 310 12.67 4.58 8.67
CA HIS A 310 11.80 5.71 8.38
C HIS A 310 11.56 6.63 9.60
N TYR A 311 12.16 6.30 10.74
CA TYR A 311 12.14 7.16 11.93
C TYR A 311 13.32 8.14 11.88
N ALA A 312 13.05 9.40 12.24
CA ALA A 312 14.05 10.46 12.18
C ALA A 312 15.24 10.21 13.13
N ALA A 313 16.42 10.69 12.75
CA ALA A 313 17.59 10.70 13.62
C ALA A 313 17.25 11.35 14.98
N GLY A 314 17.64 10.68 16.06
CA GLY A 314 17.31 11.08 17.44
C GLY A 314 16.04 10.43 17.99
N PHE A 315 15.27 9.68 17.19
CA PHE A 315 14.14 8.91 17.70
C PHE A 315 14.59 7.90 18.76
N LEU A 316 13.94 7.91 19.92
CA LEU A 316 14.34 7.17 21.13
C LEU A 316 15.78 7.43 21.59
N GLY A 317 16.37 8.57 21.22
CA GLY A 317 17.76 8.91 21.52
C GLY A 317 18.78 8.24 20.60
N TYR A 318 18.35 7.45 19.61
CA TYR A 318 19.26 6.80 18.67
C TYR A 318 19.66 7.74 17.55
N LYS A 319 20.96 7.89 17.31
CA LYS A 319 21.49 8.67 16.19
C LYS A 319 20.96 8.14 14.84
N ASN A 320 20.88 6.82 14.70
CA ASN A 320 20.30 6.15 13.54
C ASN A 320 19.35 5.04 14.01
N PRO A 321 18.03 5.28 14.01
CA PRO A 321 17.04 4.27 14.43
C PRO A 321 17.07 2.99 13.60
N ALA A 322 17.55 3.02 12.35
CA ALA A 322 17.65 1.84 11.49
C ALA A 322 18.52 0.72 12.09
N ASN A 323 19.50 1.07 12.94
CA ASN A 323 20.39 0.14 13.64
C ASN A 323 19.76 -0.51 14.89
N TYR A 324 18.55 -0.09 15.29
CA TYR A 324 17.87 -0.54 16.51
C TYR A 324 16.47 -1.11 16.18
N PRO A 325 16.41 -2.15 15.33
CA PRO A 325 15.14 -2.63 14.79
C PRO A 325 14.19 -3.19 15.85
N TYR A 326 14.71 -3.85 16.89
CA TYR A 326 13.88 -4.36 17.98
C TYR A 326 13.23 -3.22 18.75
N GLU A 327 14.02 -2.23 19.16
CA GLU A 327 13.59 -1.16 20.06
C GLU A 327 12.59 -0.22 19.39
N VAL A 328 12.81 0.12 18.12
CA VAL A 328 11.89 0.97 17.35
C VAL A 328 10.54 0.29 17.14
N VAL A 329 10.54 -1.00 16.75
CA VAL A 329 9.30 -1.76 16.57
C VAL A 329 8.60 -1.98 17.90
N LYS A 330 9.31 -2.40 18.94
CA LYS A 330 8.74 -2.67 20.27
C LYS A 330 8.04 -1.44 20.83
N TYR A 331 8.71 -0.29 20.82
CA TYR A 331 8.15 0.96 21.31
C TYR A 331 6.90 1.38 20.52
N SER A 332 6.96 1.28 19.19
CA SER A 332 5.85 1.66 18.32
C SER A 332 4.64 0.75 18.54
N MET A 333 4.87 -0.56 18.69
CA MET A 333 3.81 -1.54 18.91
C MET A 333 3.22 -1.45 20.32
N ASP A 334 4.04 -1.23 21.35
CA ASP A 334 3.54 -0.97 22.72
C ASP A 334 2.59 0.23 22.74
N SER A 335 2.95 1.31 22.04
CA SER A 335 2.12 2.50 21.95
C SER A 335 0.80 2.22 21.22
N ALA A 336 0.84 1.53 20.07
CA ALA A 336 -0.36 1.16 19.32
C ALA A 336 -1.29 0.24 20.13
N ILE A 337 -0.74 -0.76 20.82
CA ILE A 337 -1.49 -1.69 21.67
C ILE A 337 -2.14 -0.94 22.83
N ASN A 338 -1.41 -0.05 23.51
CA ASN A 338 -1.97 0.73 24.61
C ASN A 338 -3.15 1.60 24.14
N LYS A 339 -3.04 2.21 22.95
CA LYS A 339 -4.14 2.98 22.33
C LYS A 339 -5.34 2.10 21.98
N LEU A 340 -5.09 0.91 21.43
CA LEU A 340 -6.14 -0.06 21.08
C LEU A 340 -6.84 -0.61 22.33
N ALA A 341 -6.08 -1.02 23.34
CA ALA A 341 -6.60 -1.55 24.60
C ALA A 341 -7.39 -0.52 25.42
N SER A 342 -7.04 0.77 25.30
CA SER A 342 -7.76 1.87 25.93
C SER A 342 -9.04 2.26 25.19
N SER A 343 -9.28 1.68 24.01
CA SER A 343 -10.48 1.94 23.22
C SER A 343 -11.71 1.33 23.89
N THR A 344 -12.75 2.14 24.09
CA THR A 344 -14.06 1.68 24.60
C THR A 344 -14.96 1.12 23.50
N LEU A 345 -14.41 0.91 22.29
CA LEU A 345 -15.17 0.45 21.14
C LEU A 345 -15.50 -1.04 21.28
N ASN A 346 -16.74 -1.39 20.94
CA ASN A 346 -17.18 -2.80 20.87
C ASN A 346 -16.55 -3.58 19.71
N PHE A 347 -15.81 -2.91 18.82
CA PHE A 347 -15.20 -3.50 17.64
C PHE A 347 -13.78 -4.01 17.96
N LYS A 348 -13.52 -5.29 17.69
CA LYS A 348 -12.25 -5.97 18.01
C LYS A 348 -11.28 -5.92 16.83
N SER A 349 -10.84 -4.71 16.46
CA SER A 349 -9.70 -4.55 15.54
C SER A 349 -8.45 -5.21 16.14
N LYS A 350 -7.55 -5.69 15.28
CA LYS A 350 -6.23 -6.19 15.68
C LYS A 350 -5.12 -5.44 14.95
N LEU A 351 -3.91 -5.49 15.47
CA LEU A 351 -2.73 -4.91 14.83
C LEU A 351 -1.99 -5.98 14.03
N ARG A 352 -1.59 -5.64 12.81
CA ARG A 352 -0.73 -6.45 11.94
C ARG A 352 0.26 -5.52 11.24
N PRO A 353 1.39 -5.17 11.89
CA PRO A 353 2.31 -4.17 11.37
C PRO A 353 3.07 -4.66 10.14
N TRP A 354 3.53 -3.70 9.34
CA TRP A 354 4.53 -3.94 8.32
C TRP A 354 5.95 -3.78 8.89
N LEU A 355 6.85 -4.70 8.53
CA LEU A 355 8.26 -4.70 8.94
C LEU A 355 9.18 -4.58 7.73
N GLN A 356 10.39 -4.08 7.98
CA GLN A 356 11.40 -3.84 6.96
C GLN A 356 12.23 -5.11 6.72
N ASP A 357 12.34 -5.54 5.47
CA ASP A 357 13.25 -6.60 5.03
C ASP A 357 14.10 -6.13 3.84
N PHE A 358 14.56 -4.87 3.86
CA PHE A 358 15.39 -4.26 2.82
C PHE A 358 16.41 -3.30 3.42
N ASP A 359 17.48 -3.05 2.69
CA ASP A 359 18.55 -2.16 3.13
C ASP A 359 18.17 -0.70 2.89
N LEU A 360 17.92 0.01 3.98
CA LEU A 360 17.75 1.46 3.99
C LEU A 360 18.15 1.98 5.37
N GLY A 361 19.08 2.93 5.41
CA GLY A 361 19.62 3.48 6.66
C GLY A 361 20.53 2.51 7.44
N ALA A 362 20.40 1.20 7.25
CA ALA A 362 21.28 0.13 7.74
C ALA A 362 21.10 -1.12 6.84
N ASP A 363 22.03 -2.07 6.97
CA ASP A 363 21.96 -3.37 6.31
C ASP A 363 21.06 -4.31 7.13
N TYR A 364 20.09 -4.96 6.49
CA TYR A 364 19.08 -5.80 7.12
C TYR A 364 19.36 -7.27 6.83
N ASP A 365 20.08 -7.90 7.75
CA ASP A 365 20.30 -9.33 7.76
C ASP A 365 19.16 -10.10 8.48
N ALA A 366 19.30 -11.42 8.53
CA ALA A 366 18.32 -12.29 9.17
C ALA A 366 18.08 -11.94 10.66
N GLN A 367 19.12 -11.47 11.37
CA GLN A 367 18.99 -11.09 12.77
C GLN A 367 18.19 -9.78 12.92
N ALA A 368 18.43 -8.80 12.05
CA ALA A 368 17.70 -7.54 12.04
C ALA A 368 16.19 -7.75 11.76
N VAL A 369 15.86 -8.58 10.77
CA VAL A 369 14.47 -8.95 10.45
C VAL A 369 13.83 -9.71 11.61
N ARG A 370 14.51 -10.73 12.15
CA ARG A 370 14.00 -11.52 13.28
C ARG A 370 13.74 -10.68 14.52
N LYS A 371 14.60 -9.69 14.80
CA LYS A 371 14.43 -8.76 15.93
C LYS A 371 13.12 -7.97 15.84
N GLN A 372 12.71 -7.54 14.63
CA GLN A 372 11.43 -6.85 14.44
C GLN A 372 10.25 -7.79 14.72
N ILE A 373 10.30 -9.03 14.21
CA ILE A 373 9.28 -10.05 14.44
C ILE A 373 9.13 -10.33 15.95
N GLN A 374 10.26 -10.53 16.65
CA GLN A 374 10.29 -10.74 18.09
C GLN A 374 9.67 -9.57 18.85
N ALA A 375 9.99 -8.33 18.46
CA ALA A 375 9.47 -7.13 19.10
C ALA A 375 7.93 -7.03 19.06
N ILE A 376 7.28 -7.52 18.00
CA ILE A 376 5.81 -7.55 17.91
C ILE A 376 5.22 -8.48 18.96
N PHE A 377 5.73 -9.70 19.06
CA PHE A 377 5.21 -10.69 20.01
C PHE A 377 5.51 -10.28 21.44
N ASP A 378 6.66 -9.68 21.70
CA ASP A 378 6.98 -9.15 23.03
C ASP A 378 6.07 -7.97 23.40
N ALA A 379 5.72 -7.10 22.45
CA ALA A 379 4.74 -6.02 22.66
C ALA A 379 3.35 -6.56 23.00
N GLY A 380 2.91 -7.57 22.25
CA GLY A 380 1.61 -8.22 22.41
C GLY A 380 1.56 -9.26 23.53
N SER A 381 2.66 -9.56 24.23
CA SER A 381 2.76 -10.70 25.15
C SER A 381 1.68 -10.76 26.23
N SER A 382 1.22 -9.60 26.73
CA SER A 382 0.15 -9.50 27.73
C SER A 382 -1.25 -9.36 27.15
N THR A 383 -1.37 -9.15 25.83
CA THR A 383 -2.64 -8.98 25.09
C THR A 383 -2.58 -9.65 23.71
N PRO A 384 -2.25 -10.96 23.64
CA PRO A 384 -1.99 -11.64 22.37
C PRO A 384 -3.19 -11.60 21.41
N GLU A 385 -4.41 -11.43 21.92
CA GLU A 385 -5.62 -11.29 21.14
C GLU A 385 -5.69 -10.00 20.30
N LEU A 386 -4.90 -8.98 20.64
CA LEU A 386 -4.83 -7.69 19.95
C LEU A 386 -3.84 -7.70 18.77
N ILE A 387 -3.03 -8.74 18.63
CA ILE A 387 -2.07 -8.91 17.53
C ILE A 387 -2.58 -9.96 16.54
N ASN A 388 -2.29 -9.75 15.26
CA ASN A 388 -2.63 -10.69 14.19
C ASN A 388 -1.47 -10.93 13.21
N GLY A 389 -0.31 -11.29 13.77
CA GLY A 389 0.91 -11.56 13.02
C GLY A 389 1.56 -10.30 12.46
N TRP A 390 2.15 -10.40 11.28
CA TRP A 390 3.02 -9.36 10.69
C TRP A 390 3.08 -9.48 9.17
N MET A 391 3.56 -8.43 8.52
CA MET A 391 3.81 -8.41 7.08
C MET A 391 5.23 -7.91 6.80
N LEU A 392 6.00 -8.64 5.98
CA LEU A 392 7.31 -8.18 5.54
C LEU A 392 7.19 -7.42 4.22
N TRP A 393 7.85 -6.27 4.16
CA TRP A 393 8.02 -5.51 2.94
C TRP A 393 9.47 -5.58 2.49
N ASN A 394 9.69 -6.03 1.24
CA ASN A 394 10.89 -5.77 0.47
C ASN A 394 10.48 -5.37 -0.96
N PRO A 395 10.87 -4.17 -1.46
CA PRO A 395 10.47 -3.68 -2.78
C PRO A 395 11.01 -4.54 -3.95
N SER A 396 12.10 -5.29 -3.76
CA SER A 396 12.63 -6.24 -4.76
C SER A 396 11.90 -7.60 -4.75
N ASN A 397 11.02 -7.82 -3.77
CA ASN A 397 10.33 -9.09 -3.51
C ASN A 397 11.31 -10.29 -3.44
N ASN A 398 12.46 -10.07 -2.81
CA ASN A 398 13.38 -11.09 -2.33
C ASN A 398 13.38 -10.98 -0.82
N TYR A 399 13.14 -12.09 -0.12
CA TYR A 399 12.94 -12.10 1.33
C TYR A 399 14.06 -12.85 2.03
N THR A 400 14.41 -12.39 3.23
CA THR A 400 15.44 -12.99 4.09
C THR A 400 14.88 -14.23 4.78
N VAL A 401 14.91 -15.38 4.08
CA VAL A 401 14.28 -16.64 4.52
C VAL A 401 14.81 -17.11 5.87
N GLU A 402 16.09 -16.87 6.15
CA GLU A 402 16.76 -17.27 7.39
C GLU A 402 16.21 -16.54 8.63
N ALA A 403 15.45 -15.45 8.46
CA ALA A 403 14.77 -14.75 9.54
C ALA A 403 13.46 -15.43 9.98
N LEU A 404 12.92 -16.35 9.17
CA LEU A 404 11.64 -17.02 9.41
C LEU A 404 11.84 -18.33 10.17
N LEU A 405 10.87 -18.70 11.01
CA LEU A 405 10.86 -20.04 11.62
C LEU A 405 10.58 -21.09 10.56
N LYS A 406 11.25 -22.24 10.66
CA LYS A 406 10.98 -23.42 9.84
C LYS A 406 9.77 -24.19 10.39
N GLU A 407 8.96 -24.75 9.50
CA GLU A 407 7.82 -25.63 9.83
C GLU A 407 8.01 -27.05 9.28
#